data_AF-A0A1H6EFW5-F1
#
_entry.id   AF-A0A1H6EFW5-F1
#
_cell.length_a   1.000
_cell.length_b   1.000
_cell.length_c   1.000
_cell.angle_alpha   90.00
_cell.angle_beta   90.00
_cell.angle_gamma   90.00
#
_symmetry.space_group_name_H-M   'P 1'
#
loop_
_entity.id
_entity.type
_entity.pdbx_description
1 polymer ?
#
loop_
_entity_poly.entity_id
_entity_poly.type
_entity_poly.pdbx_seq_one_letter_code
_entity_poly.pdbx_strand_id
1 'polypeptide(L)' 'MYPFHWVPAAGQRHASLADKPVGCAYPTGTVVETLCQQEVSADGSELAWLWGTCAECNQEARRIAGVDP' A
#
# COMPACT_ATOMS: atom_id res chain seq x y z
N MET A 1 -3.91 15.46 1.66
CA MET A 1 -3.06 14.24 1.63
C MET A 1 -3.87 13.14 2.27
N TYR A 2 -4.04 11.98 1.62
CA TYR A 2 -4.78 10.88 2.23
C TYR A 2 -3.95 10.24 3.36
N PRO A 3 -4.60 9.66 4.39
CA PRO A 3 -3.89 9.07 5.52
C PRO A 3 -3.27 7.70 5.21
N PHE A 4 -3.45 7.18 3.99
CA PHE A 4 -2.89 5.89 3.55
C PHE A 4 -1.74 6.06 2.55
N HIS A 5 -0.92 5.02 2.47
CA HIS A 5 0.23 4.93 1.57
C HIS A 5 0.19 3.64 0.77
N TRP A 6 0.54 3.72 -0.52
CA TRP A 6 0.69 2.55 -1.37
C TRP A 6 2.03 1.87 -1.13
N VAL A 7 2.01 0.55 -1.06
CA VAL A 7 3.14 -0.34 -0.81
C VAL A 7 3.07 -1.49 -1.82
N PRO A 8 3.93 -1.51 -2.84
CA PRO A 8 4.09 -2.68 -3.67
C PRO A 8 4.65 -3.83 -2.82
N ALA A 9 4.04 -5.00 -2.90
CA ALA A 9 4.48 -6.21 -2.22
C ALA A 9 3.73 -7.43 -2.79
N ALA A 10 4.34 -8.62 -2.71
CA ALA A 10 3.67 -9.88 -3.08
C ALA A 10 3.00 -9.88 -4.48
N GLY A 11 3.58 -9.19 -5.46
CA GLY A 11 3.05 -9.11 -6.83
C GLY A 11 1.85 -8.17 -7.01
N GLN A 12 1.49 -7.37 -6.00
CA GLN A 12 0.41 -6.40 -6.05
C GLN A 12 0.81 -5.08 -5.36
N ARG A 13 0.00 -4.03 -5.54
CA ARG A 13 0.09 -2.80 -4.74
C ARG A 13 -0.96 -2.81 -3.64
N HIS A 14 -0.49 -2.90 -2.41
CA HIS A 14 -1.30 -2.81 -1.20
C HIS A 14 -1.35 -1.38 -0.69
N ALA A 15 -2.32 -1.06 0.18
CA ALA A 15 -2.38 0.20 0.88
C ALA A 15 -2.21 -0.06 2.38
N SER A 16 -1.63 0.89 3.10
CA SER A 16 -1.41 0.82 4.55
C SER A 16 -1.67 2.17 5.20
N LEU A 17 -2.14 2.13 6.46
CA LEU A 17 -2.22 3.27 7.37
C LEU A 17 -1.03 3.34 8.34
N ALA A 18 -0.11 2.38 8.26
CA ALA A 18 1.05 2.34 9.13
C ALA A 18 1.90 3.60 8.95
N ASP A 19 2.50 4.08 10.04
CA ASP A 19 3.40 5.22 10.01
C ASP A 19 4.51 4.99 8.97
N LYS A 20 4.57 5.87 7.99
CA LYS A 20 5.60 5.83 6.95
C LYS A 20 6.75 6.74 7.36
N PRO A 21 8.03 6.33 7.17
CA PRO A 21 9.14 7.28 7.23
C PRO A 21 8.86 8.44 6.27
N VAL A 22 8.92 9.66 6.80
CA VAL A 22 8.49 10.89 6.13
C VAL A 22 9.13 10.99 4.75
N GLY A 23 8.30 11.19 3.72
CA GLY A 23 8.74 11.57 2.37
C GLY A 23 9.13 10.43 1.41
N CYS A 24 9.35 9.19 1.85
CA CYS A 24 9.89 8.12 0.99
C CYS A 24 9.00 6.89 0.89
N ALA A 25 9.13 6.08 -0.17
CA ALA A 25 8.55 4.73 -0.19
C ALA A 25 9.11 3.88 0.96
N TYR A 26 8.40 2.83 1.36
CA TYR A 26 8.95 1.87 2.32
C TYR A 26 10.21 1.22 1.72
N PRO A 27 11.32 1.15 2.47
CA PRO A 27 12.49 0.41 2.04
C PRO A 27 12.12 -1.05 1.73
N THR A 28 12.68 -1.62 0.66
CA THR A 28 12.50 -3.03 0.33
C THR A 28 12.81 -3.91 1.54
N GLY A 29 11.96 -4.89 1.82
CA GLY A 29 12.09 -5.77 3.00
C GLY A 29 11.30 -5.29 4.21
N THR A 30 10.84 -4.03 4.24
CA THR A 30 10.05 -3.49 5.37
C THR A 30 8.73 -4.23 5.49
N VAL A 31 8.45 -4.79 6.67
CA VAL A 31 7.15 -5.43 6.93
C VAL A 31 6.12 -4.34 7.20
N VAL A 32 5.01 -4.38 6.47
CA VAL A 32 3.94 -3.41 6.55
C VAL A 32 2.61 -4.14 6.73
N GLU A 33 1.84 -3.73 7.73
CA GLU A 33 0.45 -4.15 7.89
C GLU A 33 -0.42 -3.41 6.87
N THR A 34 -1.16 -4.15 6.06
CA THR A 34 -1.96 -3.60 4.96
C THR A 34 -3.44 -3.49 5.32
N LEU A 35 -4.18 -2.71 4.54
CA LEU A 35 -5.63 -2.54 4.66
C LEU A 35 -6.41 -3.84 4.42
N CYS A 36 -5.86 -4.79 3.66
CA CYS A 36 -6.42 -6.14 3.52
C CYS A 36 -5.99 -7.08 4.66
N GLN A 37 -5.50 -6.53 5.78
CA GLN A 37 -5.12 -7.26 7.00
C GLN A 37 -4.03 -8.31 6.77
N GLN A 38 -3.19 -8.09 5.76
CA GLN A 38 -2.02 -8.91 5.48
C GLN A 38 -0.75 -8.18 5.90
N GLU A 39 0.17 -8.88 6.54
CA GLU A 39 1.54 -8.42 6.72
C GLU A 39 2.35 -8.79 5.47
N VAL A 40 2.88 -7.78 4.78
CA VAL A 40 3.62 -7.97 3.55
C VAL A 40 5.00 -7.30 3.63
N SER A 41 5.97 -7.88 2.94
CA SER A 41 7.30 -7.26 2.81
C SER A 41 7.33 -6.35 1.59
N ALA A 42 7.62 -5.07 1.82
CA ALA A 42 7.64 -4.05 0.77
C ALA A 42 8.66 -4.38 -0.33
N ASP A 43 8.28 -4.13 -1.58
CA ASP A 43 9.13 -4.15 -2.75
C ASP A 43 9.21 -2.73 -3.32
N GLY A 44 10.35 -2.07 -3.07
CA GLY A 44 10.62 -0.71 -3.54
C GLY A 44 11.14 -0.64 -4.97
N SER A 45 11.17 -1.73 -5.74
CA SER A 45 11.64 -1.71 -7.13
C SER A 45 10.69 -0.95 -8.05
N GLU A 46 11.23 -0.34 -9.11
CA GLU A 46 10.42 0.40 -10.09
C GLU A 46 9.38 -0.49 -10.79
N LEU A 47 9.70 -1.77 -11.01
CA LEU A 47 8.79 -2.74 -11.62
C LEU A 47 7.61 -3.09 -10.70
N ALA A 48 7.84 -3.15 -9.39
CA ALA A 48 6.78 -3.47 -8.44
C ALA A 48 5.66 -2.41 -8.44
N TRP A 49 6.00 -1.16 -8.75
CA TRP A 49 5.02 -0.10 -8.93
C TRP A 49 4.13 -0.27 -10.16
N LEU A 50 4.48 -1.14 -11.11
CA LEU A 50 3.65 -1.45 -12.29
C LEU A 50 2.62 -2.56 -12.02
N TRP A 51 2.70 -3.23 -10.87
CA TRP A 51 1.77 -4.30 -10.53
C TRP A 51 0.32 -3.82 -10.35
N GLY A 52 -0.60 -4.76 -10.49
CA GLY A 52 -2.01 -4.53 -10.22
C GLY A 52 -2.24 -4.11 -8.76
N THR A 53 -3.27 -3.32 -8.54
CA THR A 53 -3.66 -2.92 -7.18
C THR A 53 -4.45 -4.05 -6.53
N CYS A 54 -4.13 -4.37 -5.27
CA CYS A 54 -4.93 -5.29 -4.46
C CYS A 54 -6.37 -4.77 -4.36
N ALA A 55 -7.34 -5.59 -4.74
CA ALA A 55 -8.75 -5.18 -4.84
C ALA A 55 -9.32 -4.71 -3.50
N GLU A 56 -9.04 -5.44 -2.42
CA GLU A 56 -9.48 -5.11 -1.05
C GLU A 56 -8.84 -3.81 -0.56
N CYS A 57 -7.53 -3.64 -0.74
CA CYS A 57 -6.84 -2.40 -0.40
C CYS A 57 -7.39 -1.20 -1.19
N ASN A 58 -7.74 -1.40 -2.46
CA ASN A 58 -8.31 -0.35 -3.29
C ASN A 58 -9.71 0.06 -2.83
N GLN A 59 -10.57 -0.89 -2.47
CA GLN A 59 -11.87 -0.61 -1.89
C GLN A 59 -11.72 0.19 -0.58
N GLU A 60 -10.86 -0.28 0.32
CA GLU A 60 -10.67 0.36 1.61
C GLU A 60 -10.06 1.76 1.49
N ALA A 61 -9.11 1.93 0.57
CA ALA A 61 -8.52 3.23 0.25
C ALA A 61 -9.55 4.22 -0.30
N ARG A 62 -10.49 3.76 -1.15
CA ARG A 62 -11.60 4.60 -1.66
C ARG A 62 -12.57 5.01 -0.56
N ARG A 63 -12.93 4.09 0.34
CA ARG A 63 -13.74 4.38 1.52
C ARG A 63 -13.07 5.43 2.42
N ILE A 64 -11.77 5.29 2.69
CA ILE A 64 -10.99 6.26 3.48
C ILE A 64 -10.90 7.61 2.78
N ALA A 65 -10.75 7.62 1.46
CA ALA A 65 -10.71 8.82 0.66
C ALA A 65 -12.08 9.51 0.51
N GLY A 66 -13.19 8.85 0.91
CA GLY A 66 -14.54 9.36 0.74
C GLY A 66 -14.98 9.42 -0.72
N VAL A 67 -14.42 8.54 -1.57
CA VAL A 67 -14.64 8.47 -3.03
C VAL A 67 -15.14 7.10 -3.49
N ASP A 68 -15.71 6.32 -2.58
CA ASP A 68 -16.60 5.22 -2.99
C ASP A 68 -17.69 5.79 -3.93
N PRO A 69 -18.21 4.99 -4.88
CA PRO A 69 -19.25 5.48 -5.79
C PRO A 69 -20.45 6.08 -5.04
#